data_AF-A0A1Z9UMU7-F1
#
_entry.id   AF-A0A1Z9UMU7-F1
#
_cell.length_a   1.000
_cell.length_b   1.000
_cell.length_c   1.000
_cell.angle_alpha   90.00
_cell.angle_beta   90.00
_cell.angle_gamma   90.00
#
_symmetry.space_group_name_H-M   'P 1'
#
loop_
_entity.id
_entity.type
_entity.pdbx_description
1 polymer ?
#
loop_
_entity_poly.entity_id
_entity_poly.type
_entity_poly.pdbx_seq_one_letter_code
_entity_poly.pdbx_strand_id
1 'polypeptide(L)'
;MKVVTFFARGESAKFIDSLEKPKFTVIANEFGDELEAFPQIGEYIKDSEVHICCNGWPTELDSYKRINFFENYNVTKLMRPYMHDEGRVNIQNSCHLPDVFLSDLHKDWMYQRGVNLPSDFKYEYSYPSTGTATLAYTVLEVAQDGDVVNILGLDFYENSGYLVGTPDATDWGVNGPMQDVLYNLVARHPLIKFNMITTARKHLDEVEELQNMNLTRVKV
;
A
#
# COMPACT_ATOMS: atom_id res chain seq x y z
N MET A 1 3.66 19.09 -9.06
CA MET A 1 4.55 17.92 -9.01
C MET A 1 5.06 17.75 -7.60
N LYS A 2 4.42 16.82 -6.89
CA LYS A 2 4.77 16.30 -5.59
C LYS A 2 5.22 14.85 -5.78
N VAL A 3 6.20 14.41 -4.99
CA VAL A 3 6.56 13.00 -4.89
C VAL A 3 5.77 12.39 -3.75
N VAL A 4 4.97 11.37 -4.07
CA VAL A 4 4.23 10.54 -3.13
C VAL A 4 4.88 9.17 -3.13
N THR A 5 5.16 8.60 -1.96
CA THR A 5 5.67 7.22 -1.88
C THR A 5 4.67 6.32 -1.17
N PHE A 6 4.43 5.16 -1.76
CA PHE A 6 3.70 4.06 -1.18
C PHE A 6 4.68 2.95 -0.77
N PHE A 7 4.55 2.48 0.47
CA PHE A 7 5.27 1.31 0.98
C PHE A 7 4.31 0.17 1.30
N ALA A 8 4.56 -0.99 0.69
CA ALA A 8 4.10 -2.29 1.15
C ALA A 8 5.27 -3.09 1.76
N ARG A 9 4.96 -4.19 2.44
CA ARG A 9 5.89 -5.03 3.19
C ARG A 9 6.66 -6.02 2.30
N GLY A 10 7.15 -5.64 1.13
CA GLY A 10 7.90 -6.54 0.22
C GLY A 10 9.39 -6.24 0.22
N GLU A 11 10.20 -7.23 -0.15
CA GLU A 11 11.67 -7.15 -0.23
C GLU A 11 12.19 -5.99 -1.08
N SER A 12 11.45 -5.59 -2.11
CA SER A 12 11.81 -4.43 -2.93
C SER A 12 11.85 -3.10 -2.15
N ALA A 13 11.23 -3.03 -0.97
CA ALA A 13 11.23 -1.82 -0.14
C ALA A 13 12.63 -1.39 0.35
N LYS A 14 13.63 -2.28 0.32
CA LYS A 14 15.00 -1.92 0.72
C LYS A 14 15.79 -1.11 -0.32
N PHE A 15 15.29 -0.98 -1.56
CA PHE A 15 15.98 -0.36 -2.69
C PHE A 15 15.63 1.13 -2.92
N ILE A 16 15.23 1.82 -1.85
CA ILE A 16 14.78 3.24 -1.87
C ILE A 16 15.85 4.25 -2.26
N ASP A 17 17.14 3.92 -2.12
CA ASP A 17 18.25 4.88 -2.23
C ASP A 17 18.36 5.56 -3.60
N SER A 18 17.65 5.04 -4.60
CA SER A 18 17.60 5.55 -5.97
C SER A 18 16.48 6.58 -6.23
N LEU A 19 15.64 6.88 -5.24
CA LEU A 19 14.43 7.68 -5.42
C LEU A 19 14.50 9.06 -4.75
N GLU A 20 13.81 10.04 -5.34
CA GLU A 20 13.64 11.36 -4.73
C GLU A 20 12.82 11.25 -3.43
N LYS A 21 13.26 11.98 -2.39
CA LYS A 21 12.56 11.98 -1.10
C LYS A 21 11.11 12.46 -1.24
N PRO A 22 10.13 11.79 -0.61
CA PRO A 22 8.74 12.14 -0.74
C PRO A 22 8.37 13.33 0.13
N LYS A 23 7.40 14.11 -0.32
CA LYS A 23 6.68 15.03 0.58
C LYS A 23 5.58 14.33 1.37
N PHE A 24 5.19 13.15 0.91
CA PHE A 24 4.06 12.41 1.46
C PHE A 24 4.25 10.91 1.29
N THR A 25 3.99 10.17 2.34
CA THR A 25 4.18 8.73 2.39
C THR A 25 2.90 8.06 2.86
N VAL A 26 2.50 6.99 2.17
CA VAL A 26 1.42 6.10 2.61
C VAL A 26 2.02 4.72 2.85
N ILE A 27 1.84 4.20 4.05
CA ILE A 27 2.46 2.95 4.49
C ILE A 27 1.37 1.91 4.73
N ALA A 28 1.55 0.70 4.20
CA ALA A 28 0.66 -0.44 4.47
C ALA A 28 0.75 -0.88 5.94
N ASN A 29 -0.14 -1.78 6.34
CA ASN A 29 -0.24 -2.19 7.72
C ASN A 29 1.01 -2.90 8.24
N GLU A 30 1.19 -2.89 9.57
CA GLU A 30 2.25 -3.62 10.31
C GLU A 30 3.70 -3.31 9.91
N PHE A 31 3.97 -2.21 9.21
CA PHE A 31 5.29 -1.87 8.65
C PHE A 31 6.37 -1.47 9.69
N GLY A 32 6.04 -1.47 10.98
CA GLY A 32 6.99 -1.09 12.04
C GLY A 32 8.22 -1.99 12.12
N ASP A 33 8.06 -3.29 11.80
CA ASP A 33 9.17 -4.25 11.81
C ASP A 33 10.13 -3.98 10.64
N GLU A 34 9.61 -3.59 9.47
CA GLU A 34 10.39 -3.19 8.30
C GLU A 34 11.22 -1.92 8.57
N LEU A 35 10.65 -0.94 9.28
CA LEU A 35 11.38 0.28 9.66
C LEU A 35 12.53 0.00 10.62
N GLU A 36 12.36 -0.97 11.53
CA GLU A 36 13.42 -1.41 12.45
C GLU A 36 14.53 -2.17 11.71
N ALA A 37 14.16 -3.06 10.78
CA ALA A 37 15.09 -3.85 9.99
C ALA A 37 15.84 -3.05 8.92
N PHE A 38 15.23 -2.00 8.38
CA PHE A 38 15.77 -1.18 7.29
C PHE A 38 15.73 0.32 7.65
N PRO A 39 16.66 0.80 8.50
CA PRO A 39 16.67 2.18 9.00
C PRO A 39 16.73 3.25 7.91
N GLN A 40 17.25 2.91 6.73
CA GLN A 40 17.26 3.82 5.59
C GLN A 40 15.85 4.26 5.18
N ILE A 41 14.82 3.41 5.37
CA ILE A 41 13.43 3.78 5.09
C ILE A 41 12.99 4.92 6.01
N GLY A 42 13.35 4.85 7.30
CA GLY A 42 13.11 5.94 8.25
C GLY A 42 13.72 7.26 7.80
N GLU A 43 15.00 7.27 7.42
CA GLU A 43 15.68 8.48 6.95
C GLU A 43 15.13 9.02 5.60
N TYR A 44 14.56 8.15 4.77
CA TYR A 44 13.90 8.53 3.53
C TYR A 44 12.56 9.23 3.77
N ILE A 45 11.76 8.77 4.74
CA ILE A 45 10.41 9.32 5.02
C ILE A 45 10.38 10.43 6.08
N LYS A 46 11.51 10.74 6.71
CA LYS A 46 11.64 11.60 7.89
C LYS A 46 10.91 12.94 7.80
N ASP A 47 11.01 13.61 6.64
CA ASP A 47 10.43 14.94 6.41
C ASP A 47 9.07 14.87 5.67
N SER A 48 8.51 13.67 5.48
CA SER A 48 7.23 13.47 4.80
C SER A 48 6.05 13.49 5.76
N GLU A 49 4.90 13.96 5.29
CA GLU A 49 3.63 13.63 5.95
C GLU A 49 3.31 12.15 5.75
N VAL A 50 2.95 11.44 6.83
CA VAL A 50 2.74 9.99 6.81
C VAL A 50 1.29 9.64 7.11
N HIS A 51 0.69 8.84 6.22
CA HIS A 51 -0.55 8.12 6.48
C HIS A 51 -0.23 6.63 6.64
N ILE A 52 -0.89 5.98 7.59
CA ILE A 52 -0.77 4.52 7.78
C ILE A 52 -2.10 3.88 7.41
N CYS A 53 -2.08 2.93 6.48
CA CYS A 53 -3.21 2.06 6.21
C CYS A 53 -3.20 0.90 7.19
N CYS A 54 -4.26 0.76 7.99
CA CYS A 54 -4.36 -0.29 9.00
C CYS A 54 -5.79 -0.85 9.07
N ASN A 55 -5.90 -2.18 9.05
CA ASN A 55 -7.16 -2.93 9.00
C ASN A 55 -7.92 -2.93 10.35
N GLY A 56 -7.34 -2.38 11.41
CA GLY A 56 -7.98 -2.20 12.72
C GLY A 56 -7.78 -3.35 13.69
N TRP A 57 -6.86 -4.28 13.38
CA TRP A 57 -6.56 -5.41 14.26
C TRP A 57 -5.88 -4.94 15.56
N PRO A 58 -6.19 -5.53 16.73
CA PRO A 58 -5.76 -5.02 18.04
C PRO A 58 -4.26 -4.75 18.19
N THR A 59 -3.42 -5.58 17.56
CA THR A 59 -1.95 -5.54 17.68
C THR A 59 -1.24 -4.89 16.50
N GLU A 60 -1.98 -4.41 15.50
CA GLU A 60 -1.44 -3.92 14.22
C GLU A 60 -0.53 -2.69 14.38
N LEU A 61 -0.76 -1.90 15.45
CA LEU A 61 0.02 -0.70 15.76
C LEU A 61 1.18 -0.96 16.73
N ASP A 62 1.33 -2.19 17.24
CA ASP A 62 2.31 -2.48 18.29
C ASP A 62 3.75 -2.37 17.77
N SER A 63 4.01 -2.75 16.51
CA SER A 63 5.33 -2.62 15.90
C SER A 63 5.74 -1.15 15.75
N TYR A 64 4.83 -0.28 15.32
CA TYR A 64 5.05 1.17 15.26
C TYR A 64 5.30 1.79 16.63
N LYS A 65 4.55 1.36 17.66
CA LYS A 65 4.73 1.85 19.03
C LYS A 65 6.07 1.47 19.61
N ARG A 66 6.55 0.25 19.35
CA ARG A 66 7.84 -0.25 19.85
C ARG A 66 9.01 0.64 19.44
N ILE A 67 8.94 1.24 18.26
CA ILE A 67 9.99 2.11 17.69
C ILE A 67 9.69 3.61 17.87
N ASN A 68 8.72 3.97 18.72
CA ASN A 68 8.25 5.35 18.92
C ASN A 68 7.89 6.07 17.60
N PHE A 69 7.31 5.34 16.64
CA PHE A 69 7.08 5.85 15.28
C PHE A 69 6.24 7.13 15.27
N PHE A 70 5.17 7.17 16.06
CA PHE A 70 4.26 8.31 16.13
C PHE A 70 4.88 9.56 16.77
N GLU A 71 6.00 9.42 17.50
CA GLU A 71 6.74 10.54 18.08
C GLU A 71 7.85 11.02 17.14
N ASN A 72 8.40 10.10 16.34
CA ASN A 72 9.55 10.35 15.47
C ASN A 72 9.17 10.83 14.06
N TYR A 73 7.93 10.58 13.62
CA TYR A 73 7.48 10.89 12.26
C TYR A 73 6.15 11.66 12.27
N ASN A 74 5.92 12.47 11.23
CA ASN A 74 4.70 13.26 11.08
C ASN A 74 3.52 12.40 10.61
N VAL A 75 3.02 11.53 11.48
CA VAL A 75 1.85 10.68 11.20
C VAL A 75 0.57 11.46 11.48
N THR A 76 -0.23 11.73 10.43
CA THR A 76 -1.39 12.62 10.55
C THR A 76 -2.73 11.89 10.63
N LYS A 77 -2.83 10.65 10.15
CA LYS A 77 -4.05 9.83 10.24
C LYS A 77 -3.82 8.33 10.00
N LEU A 78 -4.83 7.56 10.39
CA LEU A 78 -4.98 6.15 10.06
C LEU A 78 -6.01 6.01 8.93
N MET A 79 -5.60 5.44 7.79
CA MET A 79 -6.51 5.04 6.73
C MET A 79 -6.98 3.60 6.98
N ARG A 80 -8.28 3.35 6.79
CA ARG A 80 -8.91 2.04 6.95
C ARG A 80 -9.21 1.47 5.56
N PRO A 81 -8.76 0.24 5.22
CA PRO A 81 -8.88 -0.35 3.88
C PRO A 81 -10.31 -0.84 3.57
N TYR A 82 -11.31 -0.15 4.11
CA TYR A 82 -12.72 -0.50 4.01
C TYR A 82 -13.52 0.73 3.60
N MET A 83 -14.67 0.48 2.98
CA MET A 83 -15.64 1.53 2.73
C MET A 83 -16.20 2.09 4.04
N HIS A 84 -16.49 3.39 4.07
CA HIS A 84 -17.03 4.07 5.25
C HIS A 84 -18.38 3.53 5.74
N ASP A 85 -19.15 2.88 4.88
CA ASP A 85 -20.47 2.31 5.13
C ASP A 85 -20.43 0.81 5.53
N GLU A 86 -19.24 0.22 5.70
CA GLU A 86 -19.09 -1.19 6.05
C GLU A 86 -19.35 -1.45 7.54
N GLY A 87 -20.61 -1.77 7.86
CA GLY A 87 -21.08 -2.01 9.23
C GLY A 87 -20.51 -3.26 9.92
N ARG A 88 -19.72 -4.10 9.23
CA ARG A 88 -19.09 -5.31 9.80
C ARG A 88 -17.65 -5.09 10.26
N VAL A 89 -17.11 -3.89 10.09
CA VAL A 89 -15.75 -3.57 10.50
C VAL A 89 -15.75 -3.18 11.99
N ASN A 90 -14.98 -3.91 12.79
CA ASN A 90 -14.69 -3.55 14.17
C ASN A 90 -13.27 -2.99 14.24
N ILE A 91 -13.15 -1.70 14.53
CA ILE A 91 -11.86 -1.00 14.50
C ILE A 91 -11.36 -0.76 15.91
N GLN A 92 -10.08 -1.11 16.11
CA GLN A 92 -9.33 -0.62 17.26
C GLN A 92 -8.35 0.46 16.83
N ASN A 93 -8.34 1.55 17.59
CA ASN A 93 -7.38 2.64 17.43
C ASN A 93 -6.79 2.97 18.80
N SER A 94 -5.52 2.64 18.95
CA SER A 94 -4.79 2.76 20.21
C SER A 94 -3.77 3.89 20.19
N CYS A 95 -3.83 4.82 19.21
CA CYS A 95 -2.90 5.93 19.04
C CYS A 95 -3.55 7.32 18.90
N HIS A 96 -4.88 7.42 19.05
CA HIS A 96 -5.66 8.68 19.01
C HIS A 96 -5.57 9.53 17.73
N LEU A 97 -4.93 9.02 16.67
CA LEU A 97 -4.98 9.62 15.34
C LEU A 97 -6.38 9.45 14.72
N PRO A 98 -6.83 10.35 13.84
CA PRO A 98 -8.14 10.20 13.19
C PRO A 98 -8.17 8.98 12.28
N ASP A 99 -9.27 8.24 12.34
CA ASP A 99 -9.59 7.16 11.41
C ASP A 99 -10.31 7.73 10.18
N VAL A 100 -9.80 7.41 9.00
CA VAL A 100 -10.40 7.78 7.71
C VAL A 100 -10.62 6.50 6.90
N PHE A 101 -11.80 6.35 6.33
CA PHE A 101 -12.18 5.21 5.50
C PHE A 101 -12.06 5.56 4.02
N LEU A 102 -12.04 4.54 3.17
CA LEU A 102 -12.06 4.72 1.72
C LEU A 102 -13.36 5.41 1.29
N SER A 103 -13.23 6.42 0.42
CA SER A 103 -14.37 7.11 -0.18
C SER A 103 -15.05 6.27 -1.27
N ASP A 104 -16.22 6.73 -1.74
CA ASP A 104 -16.96 6.07 -2.82
C ASP A 104 -16.18 5.98 -4.14
N LEU A 105 -15.11 6.77 -4.32
CA LEU A 105 -14.21 6.69 -5.47
C LEU A 105 -13.60 5.29 -5.65
N HIS A 106 -13.52 4.50 -4.58
CA HIS A 106 -12.90 3.18 -4.58
C HIS A 106 -13.82 2.07 -5.10
N LYS A 107 -15.15 2.25 -5.11
CA LYS A 107 -16.11 1.16 -5.41
C LYS A 107 -15.87 0.52 -6.78
N ASP A 108 -15.57 1.33 -7.79
CA ASP A 108 -15.31 0.87 -9.17
C ASP A 108 -13.99 0.09 -9.35
N TRP A 109 -13.15 0.06 -8.32
CA TRP A 109 -11.83 -0.58 -8.31
C TRP A 109 -11.77 -1.79 -7.38
N MET A 110 -12.83 -2.00 -6.59
CA MET A 110 -12.91 -3.06 -5.60
C MET A 110 -13.66 -4.27 -6.15
N TYR A 111 -13.33 -5.41 -5.57
CA TYR A 111 -14.07 -6.63 -5.78
C TYR A 111 -15.37 -6.58 -4.95
N GLN A 112 -16.49 -6.96 -5.55
CA GLN A 112 -17.82 -6.96 -4.95
C GLN A 112 -18.30 -8.38 -4.61
N ARG A 113 -18.86 -8.52 -3.41
CA ARG A 113 -19.53 -9.72 -2.91
C ARG A 113 -20.65 -10.21 -3.83
N GLY A 114 -20.62 -11.50 -4.16
CA GLY A 114 -21.60 -12.14 -5.03
C GLY A 114 -21.45 -11.81 -6.52
N VAL A 115 -20.49 -10.96 -6.90
CA VAL A 115 -20.17 -10.66 -8.30
C VAL A 115 -18.82 -11.28 -8.67
N ASN A 116 -17.75 -10.84 -8.01
CA ASN A 116 -16.39 -11.32 -8.23
C ASN A 116 -15.75 -11.85 -6.93
N LEU A 117 -16.48 -11.81 -5.81
CA LEU A 117 -16.19 -12.52 -4.56
C LEU A 117 -17.33 -13.50 -4.23
N PRO A 118 -17.10 -14.52 -3.38
CA PRO A 118 -18.15 -15.40 -2.88
C PRO A 118 -19.30 -14.63 -2.26
N SER A 119 -20.53 -15.14 -2.38
CA SER A 119 -21.72 -14.49 -1.83
C SER A 119 -21.71 -14.35 -0.31
N ASP A 120 -20.92 -15.16 0.39
CA ASP A 120 -20.75 -15.17 1.85
C ASP A 120 -19.51 -14.38 2.31
N PHE A 121 -18.83 -13.66 1.39
CA PHE A 121 -17.66 -12.86 1.73
C PHE A 121 -17.98 -11.81 2.81
N LYS A 122 -16.98 -11.53 3.67
CA LYS A 122 -17.19 -10.72 4.88
C LYS A 122 -17.69 -9.31 4.55
N TYR A 123 -17.08 -8.66 3.57
CA TYR A 123 -17.34 -7.26 3.19
C TYR A 123 -18.11 -7.18 1.87
N GLU A 124 -18.87 -6.10 1.66
CA GLU A 124 -19.55 -5.87 0.37
C GLU A 124 -18.56 -5.55 -0.75
N TYR A 125 -17.59 -4.68 -0.46
CA TYR A 125 -16.50 -4.31 -1.36
C TYR A 125 -15.17 -4.61 -0.67
N SER A 126 -14.22 -5.21 -1.38
CA SER A 126 -12.87 -5.49 -0.87
C SER A 126 -11.80 -5.31 -1.93
N TYR A 127 -10.65 -4.77 -1.55
CA TYR A 127 -9.43 -4.99 -2.32
C TYR A 127 -8.88 -6.39 -2.04
N PRO A 128 -8.03 -6.95 -2.94
CA PRO A 128 -7.38 -8.24 -2.74
C PRO A 128 -6.47 -8.31 -1.51
N SER A 129 -5.90 -7.18 -1.08
CA SER A 129 -5.09 -7.05 0.14
C SER A 129 -5.08 -5.62 0.67
N THR A 130 -4.67 -5.44 1.93
CA THR A 130 -4.39 -4.11 2.51
C THR A 130 -3.33 -3.36 1.70
N GLY A 131 -2.32 -4.06 1.15
CA GLY A 131 -1.31 -3.45 0.29
C GLY A 131 -1.92 -2.81 -0.96
N THR A 132 -2.83 -3.50 -1.64
CA THR A 132 -3.54 -2.91 -2.79
C THR A 132 -4.52 -1.81 -2.42
N ALA A 133 -5.21 -1.91 -1.27
CA ALA A 133 -6.05 -0.82 -0.77
C ALA A 133 -5.22 0.45 -0.50
N THR A 134 -4.02 0.27 0.06
CA THR A 134 -3.06 1.34 0.33
C THR A 134 -2.59 1.99 -0.97
N LEU A 135 -2.24 1.21 -1.98
CA LEU A 135 -1.87 1.72 -3.30
C LEU A 135 -3.04 2.49 -3.94
N ALA A 136 -4.24 1.90 -3.94
CA ALA A 136 -5.42 2.54 -4.51
C ALA A 136 -5.71 3.88 -3.83
N TYR A 137 -5.64 3.95 -2.49
CA TYR A 137 -5.80 5.21 -1.76
C TYR A 137 -4.73 6.25 -2.12
N THR A 138 -3.49 5.80 -2.28
CA THR A 138 -2.39 6.66 -2.71
C THR A 138 -2.69 7.29 -4.07
N VAL A 139 -3.21 6.52 -5.02
CA VAL A 139 -3.50 7.00 -6.38
C VAL A 139 -4.78 7.83 -6.44
N LEU A 140 -5.86 7.36 -5.83
CA LEU A 140 -7.20 7.93 -5.98
C LEU A 140 -7.48 9.12 -5.06
N GLU A 141 -6.84 9.18 -3.88
CA GLU A 141 -7.15 10.22 -2.89
C GLU A 141 -5.95 11.11 -2.53
N VAL A 142 -4.71 10.68 -2.78
CA VAL A 142 -3.51 11.43 -2.35
C VAL A 142 -2.75 12.08 -3.51
N ALA A 143 -2.57 11.35 -4.60
CA ALA A 143 -1.87 11.82 -5.80
C ALA A 143 -2.78 12.69 -6.67
N GLN A 144 -2.17 13.57 -7.47
CA GLN A 144 -2.86 14.41 -8.44
C GLN A 144 -2.16 14.35 -9.80
N ASP A 145 -2.84 14.82 -10.84
CA ASP A 145 -2.25 14.94 -12.18
C ASP A 145 -0.92 15.72 -12.14
N GLY A 146 0.12 15.15 -12.75
CA GLY A 146 1.47 15.70 -12.75
C GLY A 146 2.30 15.38 -11.51
N ASP A 147 1.81 14.54 -10.59
CA ASP A 147 2.60 13.99 -9.49
C ASP A 147 3.37 12.72 -9.89
N VAL A 148 4.31 12.35 -9.03
CA VAL A 148 5.08 11.10 -9.11
C VAL A 148 4.68 10.20 -7.94
N VAL A 149 4.28 8.98 -8.24
CA VAL A 149 4.00 7.93 -7.25
C VAL A 149 5.11 6.88 -7.31
N ASN A 150 5.88 6.79 -6.23
CA ASN A 150 6.86 5.72 -6.03
C ASN A 150 6.17 4.53 -5.33
N ILE A 151 6.32 3.33 -5.88
CA ILE A 151 5.73 2.08 -5.39
C ILE A 151 6.87 1.16 -4.96
N LEU A 152 6.93 0.85 -3.67
CA LEU A 152 7.97 0.00 -3.08
C LEU A 152 7.35 -1.10 -2.22
N GLY A 153 7.94 -2.29 -2.26
CA GLY A 153 7.52 -3.42 -1.45
C GLY A 153 6.22 -4.09 -1.90
N LEU A 154 5.71 -3.78 -3.10
CA LEU A 154 4.62 -4.51 -3.72
C LEU A 154 5.19 -5.63 -4.59
N ASP A 155 5.49 -6.76 -3.96
CA ASP A 155 6.17 -7.91 -4.60
C ASP A 155 5.22 -9.08 -4.90
N PHE A 156 3.92 -8.88 -4.72
CA PHE A 156 2.85 -9.85 -5.02
C PHE A 156 3.07 -11.24 -4.40
N TYR A 157 3.83 -11.31 -3.30
CA TYR A 157 4.15 -12.52 -2.57
C TYR A 157 4.84 -13.62 -3.42
N GLU A 158 5.46 -13.29 -4.56
CA GLU A 158 5.97 -14.30 -5.51
C GLU A 158 7.17 -15.11 -4.99
N ASN A 159 7.98 -14.57 -4.09
CA ASN A 159 9.26 -15.19 -3.69
C ASN A 159 9.36 -15.57 -2.19
N SER A 160 8.87 -14.73 -1.28
CA SER A 160 9.14 -14.91 0.17
C SER A 160 8.01 -14.46 1.11
N GLY A 161 6.90 -13.96 0.57
CA GLY A 161 5.87 -13.32 1.39
C GLY A 161 6.26 -11.90 1.81
N TYR A 162 6.07 -11.56 3.08
CA TYR A 162 6.43 -10.26 3.64
C TYR A 162 7.95 -10.10 3.85
N LEU A 163 8.44 -8.86 3.89
CA LEU A 163 9.85 -8.47 4.09
C LEU A 163 10.35 -8.86 5.48
N VAL A 164 9.53 -8.65 6.51
CA VAL A 164 9.76 -9.20 7.85
C VAL A 164 8.47 -9.89 8.31
N GLY A 165 8.53 -11.16 8.71
CA GLY A 165 7.38 -11.90 9.26
C GLY A 165 7.13 -13.28 8.64
N THR A 166 5.89 -13.76 8.72
CA THR A 166 5.50 -15.08 8.23
C THR A 166 5.51 -15.14 6.69
N PRO A 167 6.12 -16.19 6.09
CA PRO A 167 6.20 -16.35 4.64
C PRO A 167 4.86 -16.69 3.97
N ASP A 168 3.88 -17.15 4.75
CA ASP A 168 2.57 -17.56 4.26
C ASP A 168 1.60 -16.36 4.25
N ALA A 169 1.62 -15.56 3.18
CA ALA A 169 0.54 -14.63 2.90
C ALA A 169 -0.65 -15.41 2.31
N THR A 170 -1.70 -15.61 3.11
CA THR A 170 -2.96 -16.25 2.70
C THR A 170 -3.96 -15.26 2.08
N ASP A 171 -3.48 -14.14 1.54
CA ASP A 171 -4.35 -13.16 0.90
C ASP A 171 -4.73 -13.59 -0.52
N TRP A 172 -5.93 -13.21 -0.93
CA TRP A 172 -6.56 -13.49 -2.23
C TRP A 172 -5.80 -12.89 -3.42
N GLY A 173 -4.65 -12.27 -3.17
CA GLY A 173 -3.80 -11.59 -4.12
C GLY A 173 -2.75 -12.44 -4.82
N VAL A 174 -2.64 -13.73 -4.50
CA VAL A 174 -1.70 -14.64 -5.18
C VAL A 174 -2.29 -15.04 -6.54
N ASN A 175 -1.66 -14.58 -7.63
CA ASN A 175 -1.98 -14.86 -9.05
C ASN A 175 -3.10 -13.99 -9.68
N GLY A 176 -2.89 -12.68 -9.83
CA GLY A 176 -3.66 -11.86 -10.77
C GLY A 176 -4.36 -10.66 -10.14
N PRO A 177 -5.27 -10.84 -9.16
CA PRO A 177 -6.11 -9.75 -8.66
C PRO A 177 -5.33 -8.51 -8.18
N MET A 178 -4.19 -8.69 -7.53
CA MET A 178 -3.36 -7.55 -7.10
C MET A 178 -2.70 -6.84 -8.28
N GLN A 179 -2.24 -7.60 -9.28
CA GLN A 179 -1.65 -7.05 -10.50
C GLN A 179 -2.70 -6.35 -11.36
N ASP A 180 -3.92 -6.87 -11.44
CA ASP A 180 -5.04 -6.24 -12.13
C ASP A 180 -5.37 -4.87 -11.53
N VAL A 181 -5.37 -4.76 -10.20
CA VAL A 181 -5.56 -3.47 -9.51
C VAL A 181 -4.43 -2.50 -9.85
N LEU A 182 -3.17 -2.94 -9.79
CA LEU A 182 -2.02 -2.11 -10.19
C LEU A 182 -2.16 -1.63 -11.64
N TYR A 183 -2.39 -2.55 -12.58
CA TYR A 183 -2.51 -2.22 -14.00
C TYR A 183 -3.60 -1.20 -14.24
N ASN A 184 -4.81 -1.45 -13.72
CA ASN A 184 -5.94 -0.55 -13.91
C ASN A 184 -5.65 0.84 -13.34
N LEU A 185 -5.05 0.93 -12.14
CA LEU A 185 -4.71 2.22 -11.53
C LEU A 185 -3.71 2.99 -12.38
N VAL A 186 -2.68 2.35 -12.91
CA VAL A 186 -1.67 3.02 -13.74
C VAL A 186 -2.26 3.44 -15.09
N ALA A 187 -2.95 2.52 -15.78
CA ALA A 187 -3.48 2.73 -17.12
C ALA A 187 -4.55 3.83 -17.18
N ARG A 188 -5.37 3.96 -16.13
CA ARG A 188 -6.45 4.95 -16.07
C ARG A 188 -6.03 6.31 -15.49
N HIS A 189 -4.80 6.45 -15.02
CA HIS A 189 -4.24 7.73 -14.54
C HIS A 189 -2.98 8.12 -15.32
N PRO A 190 -3.09 8.36 -16.65
CA PRO A 190 -1.93 8.57 -17.53
C PRO A 190 -1.14 9.85 -17.23
N LEU A 191 -1.72 10.78 -16.46
CA LEU A 191 -1.08 12.03 -16.06
C LEU A 191 -0.29 11.92 -14.75
N ILE A 192 -0.43 10.81 -14.02
CA ILE A 192 0.42 10.46 -12.88
C ILE A 192 1.58 9.62 -13.40
N LYS A 193 2.80 9.97 -13.00
CA LYS A 193 3.99 9.14 -13.27
C LYS A 193 4.17 8.14 -12.14
N PHE A 194 4.45 6.90 -12.50
CA PHE A 194 4.68 5.81 -11.56
C PHE A 194 6.11 5.33 -11.68
N ASN A 195 6.80 5.19 -10.55
CA ASN A 195 8.05 4.45 -10.46
C ASN A 195 7.79 3.24 -9.56
N MET A 196 7.98 2.03 -10.08
CA MET A 196 7.83 0.82 -9.29
C MET A 196 9.16 0.08 -9.20
N ILE A 197 9.59 -0.21 -7.98
CA ILE A 197 10.70 -1.15 -7.73
C ILE A 197 10.08 -2.42 -7.16
N THR A 198 10.35 -3.57 -7.79
CA THR A 198 9.73 -4.85 -7.40
C THR A 198 10.65 -6.04 -7.60
N THR A 199 10.45 -7.09 -6.81
CA THR A 199 11.09 -8.41 -7.02
C THR A 199 10.22 -9.36 -7.85
N ALA A 200 8.95 -9.00 -8.07
CA ALA A 200 8.00 -9.80 -8.82
C ALA A 200 8.37 -9.90 -10.29
N ARG A 201 8.07 -11.06 -10.88
CA ARG A 201 8.37 -11.37 -12.28
C ARG A 201 7.13 -11.61 -13.11
N LYS A 202 6.04 -12.09 -12.51
CA LYS A 202 4.86 -12.48 -13.27
C LYS A 202 3.86 -11.33 -13.33
N HIS A 203 3.02 -11.36 -14.37
CA HIS A 203 1.83 -10.51 -14.48
C HIS A 203 2.13 -8.99 -14.44
N LEU A 204 3.32 -8.57 -14.89
CA LEU A 204 3.73 -7.16 -14.96
C LEU A 204 4.12 -6.70 -16.36
N ASP A 205 4.11 -7.58 -17.36
CA ASP A 205 4.52 -7.25 -18.72
C ASP A 205 3.64 -6.13 -19.30
N GLU A 206 2.32 -6.22 -19.12
CA GLU A 206 1.39 -5.17 -19.58
C GLU A 206 1.57 -3.85 -18.82
N VAL A 207 1.97 -3.90 -17.55
CA VAL A 207 2.24 -2.70 -16.73
C VAL A 207 3.50 -1.98 -17.20
N GLU A 208 4.53 -2.74 -17.61
CA GLU A 208 5.79 -2.21 -18.13
C GLU A 208 5.62 -1.49 -19.47
N GLU A 209 4.61 -1.87 -20.27
CA GLU A 209 4.30 -1.23 -21.54
C GLU A 209 3.61 0.14 -21.40
N LEU A 210 3.12 0.49 -20.20
CA LEU A 210 2.43 1.76 -19.95
C LEU A 210 3.41 2.93 -19.91
N GLN A 211 3.17 3.96 -20.74
CA GLN A 211 4.09 5.10 -20.90
C GLN A 211 4.33 5.91 -19.62
N ASN A 212 3.40 5.87 -18.68
CA ASN A 212 3.50 6.54 -17.40
C ASN A 212 4.08 5.66 -16.29
N MET A 213 4.53 4.44 -16.60
CA MET A 213 5.19 3.53 -15.68
C MET A 213 6.70 3.44 -15.97
N ASN A 214 7.50 3.52 -14.92
CA ASN A 214 8.90 3.16 -14.91
C ASN A 214 9.10 1.98 -13.95
N LEU A 215 9.19 0.78 -14.52
CA LEU A 215 9.32 -0.46 -13.76
C LEU A 215 10.78 -0.89 -13.64
N THR A 216 11.27 -1.03 -12.42
CA THR A 216 12.61 -1.55 -12.11
C THR A 216 12.49 -2.88 -11.38
N ARG A 217 12.97 -3.96 -12.02
CA ARG A 217 13.02 -5.29 -11.40
C ARG A 217 14.35 -5.51 -10.70
N VAL A 218 14.30 -5.89 -9.42
CA VAL A 218 15.48 -6.13 -8.58
C VAL A 218 15.56 -7.59 -8.16
N LYS A 219 16.78 -8.07 -7.90
CA LYS A 219 17.02 -9.41 -7.36
C LYS A 219 17.36 -9.31 -5.88
N VAL A 220 16.85 -10.26 -5.11
CA VAL A 220 17.15 -10.45 -3.68
C VAL A 220 18.12 -11.60 -3.52
#